data_AF-A0A1Z8Q0D5-F1
#
_entry.id   AF-A0A1Z8Q0D5-F1
#
_cell.length_a   1.000
_cell.length_b   1.000
_cell.length_c   1.000
_cell.angle_alpha   90.00
_cell.angle_beta   90.00
_cell.angle_gamma   90.00
#
_symmetry.space_group_name_H-M   'P 1'
#
loop_
_entity.id
_entity.type
_entity.pdbx_description
1 polymer ?
#
loop_
_entity_poly.entity_id
_entity_poly.type
_entity_poly.pdbx_seq_one_letter_code
_entity_poly.pdbx_strand_id
1 'polypeptide(L)'
;MTGVLKVAEQLLMNQIISNNFPLSGKTKAGLGLSCLSGLLIFTGLVFFIYAANLWLNNNFSADIAAALTGCVAFSFAAIISLIALSISQYKKIKAAKMKQEIQHTIMQAIEIANDEFSDPIKDNPKTAVTGAALTGFMLGNRFQ
;
A
#
# COMPACT_ATOMS: atom_id res chain seq x y z
N MET A 1 -27.01 -24.71 -5.02
CA MET A 1 -27.48 -23.31 -5.19
C MET A 1 -27.50 -22.49 -3.88
N THR A 2 -27.80 -23.06 -2.71
CA THR A 2 -27.83 -22.33 -1.42
C THR A 2 -26.48 -22.18 -0.72
N GLY A 3 -25.47 -23.00 -1.06
CA GLY A 3 -24.12 -22.95 -0.48
C GLY A 3 -23.30 -21.77 -0.99
N VAL A 4 -23.20 -21.60 -2.31
CA VAL A 4 -22.48 -20.50 -2.97
C VAL A 4 -22.96 -19.13 -2.49
N LEU A 5 -24.27 -18.98 -2.30
CA LEU A 5 -24.87 -17.72 -1.86
C LEU A 5 -24.49 -17.39 -0.41
N LYS A 6 -24.40 -18.39 0.48
CA LYS A 6 -23.90 -18.23 1.86
C LYS A 6 -22.41 -17.93 1.92
N VAL A 7 -21.61 -18.53 1.04
CA VAL A 7 -20.16 -18.25 0.96
C VAL A 7 -19.93 -16.84 0.42
N ALA A 8 -20.68 -16.42 -0.60
CA ALA A 8 -20.66 -15.05 -1.11
C ALA A 8 -21.10 -14.04 -0.05
N GLU A 9 -22.13 -14.38 0.73
CA GLU A 9 -22.62 -13.56 1.84
C GLU A 9 -21.60 -13.47 2.97
N GLN A 10 -20.96 -14.58 3.38
CA GLN A 10 -19.88 -14.55 4.37
C GLN A 10 -18.64 -13.79 3.88
N LEU A 11 -18.29 -13.89 2.59
CA LEU A 11 -17.20 -13.12 2.01
C LEU A 11 -17.54 -11.63 1.97
N LEU A 12 -18.74 -11.25 1.56
CA LEU A 12 -19.20 -9.85 1.59
C LEU A 12 -19.27 -9.34 3.02
N MET A 13 -19.75 -10.14 3.96
CA MET A 13 -19.86 -9.76 5.37
C MET A 13 -18.48 -9.62 6.02
N ASN A 14 -17.54 -10.53 5.73
CA ASN A 14 -16.15 -10.37 6.15
C ASN A 14 -15.45 -9.21 5.42
N GLN A 15 -15.87 -8.85 4.22
CA GLN A 15 -15.33 -7.71 3.46
C GLN A 15 -15.92 -6.37 3.91
N ILE A 16 -17.12 -6.37 4.49
CA ILE A 16 -17.76 -5.21 5.12
C ILE A 16 -17.29 -5.03 6.57
N ILE A 17 -17.12 -6.14 7.32
CA ILE A 17 -16.68 -6.15 8.72
C ILE A 17 -15.17 -5.99 8.83
N SER A 18 -14.39 -6.69 8.00
CA SER A 18 -12.98 -6.36 7.84
C SER A 18 -12.92 -5.09 7.00
N ASN A 19 -12.80 -3.97 7.69
CA ASN A 19 -12.52 -2.64 7.14
C ASN A 19 -11.11 -2.59 6.45
N ASN A 20 -10.66 -3.72 5.89
CA ASN A 20 -9.42 -3.95 5.18
C ASN A 20 -9.57 -3.72 3.68
N PHE A 21 -10.46 -2.81 3.27
CA PHE A 21 -10.25 -2.16 1.98
C PHE A 21 -8.91 -1.41 2.07
N PRO A 22 -7.90 -1.73 1.26
CA PRO A 22 -6.73 -0.87 1.10
C PRO A 22 -7.11 0.36 0.25
N LEU A 23 -8.33 0.87 0.39
CA LEU A 23 -8.63 2.24 0.03
C LEU A 23 -7.90 3.08 1.05
N SER A 24 -6.68 3.43 0.69
CA SER A 24 -6.03 4.67 1.10
C SER A 24 -7.03 5.82 0.85
N GLY A 25 -8.02 5.95 1.74
CA GLY A 25 -8.94 7.07 1.87
C GLY A 25 -8.20 8.25 2.47
N LYS A 26 -6.97 8.53 2.01
CA LYS A 26 -6.43 9.86 2.13
C LYS A 26 -7.30 10.71 1.22
N THR A 27 -8.34 11.30 1.80
CA THR A 27 -9.08 12.38 1.18
C THR A 27 -8.07 13.35 0.55
N LYS A 28 -8.36 13.89 -0.64
CA LYS A 28 -7.45 14.87 -1.29
C LYS A 28 -7.04 15.98 -0.31
N ALA A 29 -7.95 16.32 0.61
CA ALA A 29 -7.72 17.19 1.76
C ALA A 29 -6.59 16.69 2.70
N GLY A 30 -6.62 15.43 3.14
CA GLY A 30 -5.58 14.87 4.03
C GLY A 30 -4.19 14.78 3.37
N LEU A 31 -4.14 14.55 2.06
CA LEU A 31 -2.87 14.55 1.31
C LEU A 31 -2.31 15.97 1.16
N GLY A 32 -3.19 16.95 0.88
CA GLY A 32 -2.84 18.37 0.88
C GLY A 32 -2.36 18.85 2.26
N LEU A 33 -3.05 18.49 3.34
CA LEU A 33 -2.67 18.84 4.70
C LEU A 33 -1.32 18.23 5.11
N SER A 34 -1.07 16.98 4.71
CA SER A 34 0.22 16.30 4.94
C SER A 34 1.36 17.00 4.19
N CYS A 35 1.12 17.41 2.94
CA CYS A 35 2.10 18.14 2.14
C CYS A 35 2.41 19.53 2.73
N LEU A 36 1.36 20.26 3.14
CA LEU A 36 1.50 21.57 3.77
C LEU A 36 2.26 21.47 5.10
N SER A 37 1.91 20.49 5.94
CA SER A 37 2.63 20.21 7.19
C SER A 37 4.10 19.87 6.94
N GLY A 38 4.38 19.03 5.93
CA GLY A 38 5.75 18.69 5.55
C GLY A 38 6.56 19.92 5.12
N LEU A 39 5.98 20.82 4.33
CA LEU A 39 6.62 22.09 3.95
C LEU A 39 6.91 22.98 5.15
N LEU A 40 5.95 23.14 6.07
CA LEU A 40 6.14 23.94 7.28
C LEU A 40 7.24 23.36 8.17
N ILE A 41 7.27 22.04 8.37
CA ILE A 41 8.33 21.37 9.13
C ILE A 41 9.69 21.59 8.45
N PHE A 42 9.76 21.44 7.13
CA PHE A 42 11.01 21.63 6.38
C PHE A 42 11.53 23.07 6.51
N THR A 43 10.66 24.07 6.33
CA THR A 43 11.06 25.48 6.49
C THR A 43 11.51 25.79 7.92
N GLY A 44 10.79 25.31 8.93
CA GLY A 44 11.17 25.47 10.34
C GLY A 44 12.52 24.85 10.66
N LEU A 45 12.81 23.68 10.08
CA LEU A 45 14.08 22.97 10.27
C LEU A 45 15.26 23.76 9.67
N VAL A 46 15.08 24.38 8.50
CA VAL A 46 16.10 25.26 7.89
C VAL A 46 16.39 26.47 8.77
N PHE A 47 15.36 27.16 9.27
CA PHE A 47 15.54 28.28 10.18
C PHE A 47 16.19 27.86 11.50
N PHE A 48 15.85 26.68 12.02
CA PHE A 48 16.45 26.15 13.24
C PHE A 48 17.94 25.85 13.06
N ILE A 49 18.33 25.20 11.96
CA ILE A 49 19.75 24.96 11.63
C ILE A 49 20.50 26.30 11.49
N TYR A 50 19.89 27.27 10.81
CA TYR A 50 20.50 28.59 10.64
C TYR A 50 20.71 29.30 11.98
N ALA A 51 19.69 29.30 12.85
CA ALA A 51 19.77 29.89 14.18
C ALA A 51 20.84 29.20 15.05
N ALA A 52 20.92 27.86 15.00
CA ALA A 52 21.95 27.10 15.70
C ALA A 52 23.36 27.46 15.21
N ASN A 53 23.55 27.60 13.89
CA ASN A 53 24.83 28.01 13.31
C ASN A 53 25.20 29.45 13.70
N LEU A 54 24.23 30.37 13.74
CA LEU A 54 24.47 31.75 14.17
C LEU A 54 24.88 31.82 15.64
N TRP A 55 24.23 31.03 16.49
CA TRP A 55 24.63 30.89 17.90
C TRP A 55 26.05 30.31 18.05
N LEU A 56 26.40 29.30 17.25
CA LEU A 56 27.75 28.73 17.26
C LEU A 56 28.81 29.73 16.80
N ASN A 57 28.54 30.51 15.74
CA ASN A 57 29.47 31.53 15.25
C ASN A 57 29.71 32.67 16.25
N ASN A 58 28.76 32.94 17.16
CA ASN A 58 28.95 33.93 18.21
C ASN A 58 29.87 33.45 19.34
N ASN A 59 30.05 32.14 19.50
CA ASN A 59 30.78 31.53 20.61
C ASN A 59 32.08 30.82 20.18
N PHE A 60 32.18 30.42 18.91
CA PHE A 60 33.28 29.64 18.35
C PHE A 60 33.77 30.24 17.02
N SER A 61 34.97 29.83 16.59
CA SER A 61 35.45 30.16 15.26
C SER A 61 34.56 29.53 14.17
N ALA A 62 34.47 30.20 13.02
CA ALA A 62 33.59 29.81 11.93
C ALA A 62 33.82 28.36 11.46
N ASP A 63 35.06 27.88 11.49
CA ASP A 63 35.42 26.51 11.09
C ASP A 63 34.80 25.46 12.02
N ILE A 64 34.81 25.71 13.33
CA ILE A 64 34.26 24.80 14.35
C ILE A 64 32.73 24.81 14.27
N ALA A 65 32.12 25.99 14.09
CA ALA A 65 30.68 26.14 13.93
C ALA A 65 30.15 25.38 12.70
N ALA A 66 30.84 25.49 11.56
CA ALA A 66 30.50 24.78 10.34
C ALA A 66 30.62 23.25 10.49
N ALA A 67 31.71 22.77 11.12
CA ALA A 67 31.93 21.35 11.36
C ALA A 67 30.84 20.73 12.26
N LEU A 68 30.49 21.42 13.36
CA LEU A 68 29.43 20.97 14.28
C LEU A 68 28.06 20.96 13.61
N THR A 69 27.71 22.02 12.88
CA THR A 69 26.44 22.11 12.15
C THR A 69 26.34 21.01 11.09
N GLY A 70 27.42 20.75 10.35
CA GLY A 70 27.50 19.67 9.38
C GLY A 70 27.34 18.29 10.02
N CYS A 71 27.99 18.04 11.15
CA CYS A 71 27.89 16.78 11.88
C CYS A 71 26.45 16.50 12.37
N VAL A 72 25.79 17.52 12.91
CA VAL A 72 24.39 17.44 13.36
C VAL A 72 23.46 17.18 12.17
N ALA A 73 23.61 17.94 11.08
CA ALA A 73 22.80 17.77 9.88
C ALA A 73 22.99 16.37 9.25
N PHE A 74 24.23 15.87 9.21
CA PHE A 74 24.53 14.54 8.72
C PHE A 74 23.90 13.45 9.59
N SER A 75 23.95 13.61 10.92
CA SER A 75 23.33 12.67 11.86
C SER A 75 21.81 12.59 11.66
N PHE A 76 21.13 13.73 11.48
CA PHE A 76 19.71 13.74 11.14
C PHE A 76 19.43 13.09 9.78
N ALA A 77 20.23 13.38 8.76
CA ALA A 77 20.07 12.77 7.44
C ALA A 77 20.24 11.24 7.49
N ALA A 78 21.20 10.74 8.28
CA ALA A 78 21.41 9.30 8.48
C ALA A 78 20.20 8.63 9.15
N ILE A 79 19.64 9.25 10.21
CA ILE A 79 18.45 8.73 10.90
C ILE A 79 17.24 8.70 9.96
N ILE A 80 16.99 9.78 9.21
CA ILE A 80 15.87 9.86 8.27
C ILE A 80 16.02 8.80 7.17
N SER A 81 17.23 8.61 6.65
CA SER A 81 17.53 7.58 5.64
C SER A 81 17.24 6.17 6.16
N LEU A 82 17.68 5.85 7.39
CA LEU A 82 17.40 4.56 8.02
C LEU A 82 15.89 4.32 8.20
N ILE A 83 15.14 5.33 8.66
CA ILE A 83 13.69 5.24 8.79
C ILE A 83 13.03 5.02 7.42
N ALA A 84 13.45 5.76 6.39
CA ALA A 84 12.92 5.62 5.04
C ALA A 84 13.17 4.22 4.46
N LEU A 85 14.37 3.68 4.65
CA LEU A 85 14.71 2.32 4.24
C LEU A 85 13.87 1.27 4.97
N SER A 86 13.70 1.42 6.29
CA SER A 86 12.87 0.53 7.10
C SER A 86 11.41 0.52 6.64
N ILE A 87 10.82 1.71 6.41
CA ILE A 87 9.45 1.83 5.88
C ILE A 87 9.33 1.20 4.49
N SER A 88 10.33 1.39 3.62
CA SER A 88 10.34 0.83 2.27
C SER A 88 10.39 -0.71 2.31
N GLN A 89 11.25 -1.28 3.15
CA GLN A 89 11.32 -2.74 3.33
C GLN A 89 10.02 -3.31 3.91
N TYR A 90 9.44 -2.65 4.92
CA TYR A 90 8.16 -3.08 5.50
C TYR A 90 7.04 -3.08 4.46
N LYS A 91 6.95 -2.04 3.62
CA LYS A 91 5.98 -1.98 2.52
C LYS A 91 6.16 -3.10 1.50
N LYS A 92 7.41 -3.43 1.14
CA LYS A 92 7.72 -4.55 0.23
C LYS A 92 7.26 -5.89 0.80
N ILE A 93 7.55 -6.15 2.08
CA ILE A 93 7.13 -7.38 2.77
C ILE A 93 5.60 -7.47 2.81
N LYS A 94 4.91 -6.38 3.18
CA LYS A 94 3.45 -6.34 3.23
C LYS A 94 2.83 -6.59 1.84
N ALA A 95 3.37 -5.97 0.79
CA ALA A 95 2.91 -6.18 -0.58
C ALA A 95 3.12 -7.64 -1.04
N ALA A 96 4.25 -8.27 -0.67
CA ALA A 96 4.52 -9.67 -0.98
C ALA A 96 3.52 -10.62 -0.29
N LYS A 97 3.24 -10.39 1.00
CA LYS A 97 2.24 -11.17 1.76
C LYS A 97 0.84 -11.03 1.15
N MET A 98 0.44 -9.80 0.82
CA MET A 98 -0.86 -9.54 0.19
C MET A 98 -0.98 -10.25 -1.17
N LYS A 99 0.09 -10.29 -1.96
CA LYS A 99 0.12 -11.05 -3.22
C LYS A 99 -0.07 -12.55 -3.00
N GLN A 100 0.58 -13.11 -1.97
CA GLN A 100 0.44 -14.53 -1.62
C GLN A 100 -0.98 -14.86 -1.14
N GLU A 101 -1.57 -14.00 -0.30
CA GLU A 101 -2.96 -14.16 0.16
C GLU A 101 -3.94 -14.13 -1.03
N ILE A 102 -3.80 -13.17 -1.94
CA ILE A 102 -4.64 -13.10 -3.15
C ILE A 102 -4.48 -14.37 -4.01
N GLN A 103 -3.26 -14.85 -4.21
CA GLN A 103 -3.02 -16.08 -4.97
C GLN A 103 -3.68 -17.30 -4.30
N HIS A 104 -3.59 -17.40 -2.98
CA HIS A 104 -4.20 -18.49 -2.23
C HIS A 104 -5.72 -18.45 -2.32
N THR A 105 -6.34 -17.27 -2.16
CA THR A 105 -7.79 -17.10 -2.31
C THR A 105 -8.26 -17.42 -3.73
N ILE A 106 -7.50 -17.02 -4.76
CA ILE A 106 -7.84 -17.38 -6.15
C ILE A 106 -7.75 -18.89 -6.36
N MET A 107 -6.71 -19.55 -5.87
CA MET A 107 -6.59 -21.01 -5.99
C MET A 107 -7.75 -21.73 -5.29
N GLN A 108 -8.12 -21.31 -4.09
CA GLN A 108 -9.28 -21.85 -3.37
C GLN A 108 -10.60 -21.62 -4.14
N ALA A 109 -10.79 -20.44 -4.72
CA ALA A 109 -11.98 -20.15 -5.52
C ALA A 109 -12.04 -21.02 -6.80
N ILE A 110 -10.89 -21.26 -7.44
CA ILE A 110 -10.79 -22.16 -8.60
C ILE A 110 -11.09 -23.61 -8.19
N GLU A 111 -10.58 -24.06 -7.05
CA GLU A 111 -10.80 -25.42 -6.55
C GLU A 111 -12.28 -25.66 -6.21
N ILE A 112 -12.91 -24.72 -5.49
CA ILE A 112 -14.36 -24.75 -5.22
C ILE A 112 -15.17 -24.71 -6.51
N ALA A 113 -14.79 -23.86 -7.47
CA ALA A 113 -15.45 -23.83 -8.77
C ALA A 113 -15.26 -25.16 -9.51
N ASN A 114 -14.07 -25.76 -9.49
CA ASN A 114 -13.82 -27.02 -10.18
C ASN A 114 -14.63 -28.16 -9.57
N ASP A 115 -14.73 -28.22 -8.24
CA ASP A 115 -15.55 -29.22 -7.54
C ASP A 115 -17.04 -29.00 -7.80
N GLU A 116 -17.53 -27.76 -7.84
CA GLU A 116 -18.96 -27.47 -8.03
C GLU A 116 -19.40 -27.46 -9.52
N PHE A 117 -18.47 -27.22 -10.45
CA PHE A 117 -18.74 -27.26 -11.89
C PHE A 117 -18.39 -28.60 -12.56
N SER A 118 -17.58 -29.47 -11.94
CA SER A 118 -17.21 -30.77 -12.53
C SER A 118 -18.41 -31.70 -12.77
N ASP A 119 -19.43 -31.66 -11.92
CA ASP A 119 -20.69 -32.40 -12.10
C ASP A 119 -21.58 -31.81 -13.22
N PRO A 120 -21.94 -30.51 -13.23
CA PRO A 120 -22.80 -29.94 -14.27
C PRO A 120 -22.11 -29.77 -15.65
N ILE A 121 -20.78 -29.69 -15.74
CA ILE A 121 -20.06 -29.69 -17.02
C ILE A 121 -20.20 -31.05 -17.73
N LYS A 122 -20.22 -32.15 -16.97
CA LYS A 122 -20.49 -33.49 -17.51
C LYS A 122 -21.91 -33.62 -18.04
N ASP A 123 -22.88 -33.02 -17.36
CA ASP A 123 -24.30 -33.11 -17.75
C ASP A 123 -24.69 -32.13 -18.87
N ASN A 124 -24.08 -30.93 -18.95
CA ASN A 124 -24.40 -29.93 -19.98
C ASN A 124 -23.18 -29.10 -20.43
N PRO A 125 -22.32 -29.63 -21.32
CA PRO A 125 -21.10 -28.95 -21.75
C PRO A 125 -21.33 -27.65 -22.54
N LYS A 126 -22.51 -27.47 -23.15
CA LYS A 126 -22.84 -26.28 -23.96
C LYS A 126 -22.96 -24.99 -23.14
N THR A 127 -23.44 -25.08 -21.89
CA THR A 127 -23.56 -23.91 -21.00
C THR A 127 -22.21 -23.46 -20.48
N ALA A 128 -21.29 -24.39 -20.21
CA ALA A 128 -19.92 -24.10 -19.79
C ALA A 128 -19.12 -23.32 -20.86
N VAL A 129 -19.22 -23.75 -22.12
CA VAL A 129 -18.58 -23.04 -23.25
C VAL A 129 -19.16 -21.63 -23.43
N THR A 130 -20.47 -21.47 -23.23
CA THR A 130 -21.14 -20.17 -23.35
C THR A 130 -20.74 -19.22 -22.22
N GLY A 131 -20.61 -19.71 -20.98
CA GLY A 131 -20.11 -18.94 -19.85
C GLY A 131 -18.65 -18.51 -20.02
N ALA A 132 -17.79 -19.42 -20.49
CA ALA A 132 -16.39 -19.12 -20.79
C ALA A 132 -16.26 -18.06 -21.90
N ALA A 133 -17.07 -18.16 -22.96
CA ALA A 133 -17.11 -17.17 -24.03
C ALA A 133 -17.57 -15.78 -23.55
N LEU A 134 -18.60 -15.71 -22.68
CA LEU A 134 -19.08 -14.46 -22.09
C LEU A 134 -18.04 -13.82 -21.16
N THR A 135 -17.35 -14.63 -20.36
CA THR A 135 -16.33 -14.15 -19.43
C THR A 135 -15.10 -13.65 -20.18
N GLY A 136 -14.69 -14.37 -21.24
CA GLY A 136 -13.63 -13.95 -22.15
C GLY A 136 -13.97 -12.65 -22.90
N PHE A 137 -15.22 -12.48 -23.35
CA PHE A 137 -15.68 -11.26 -24.01
C PHE A 137 -15.68 -10.05 -23.07
N MET A 138 -16.14 -10.21 -21.82
CA MET A 138 -16.13 -9.12 -20.82
C MET A 138 -14.72 -8.73 -20.36
N LEU A 139 -13.81 -9.70 -20.21
CA LEU A 139 -12.41 -9.43 -19.88
C LEU A 139 -11.69 -8.74 -21.04
N GLY A 140 -11.89 -9.19 -22.28
CA GLY A 140 -11.30 -8.58 -23.47
C GLY A 140 -11.67 -7.10 -23.66
N ASN A 141 -12.94 -6.75 -23.42
CA ASN A 141 -13.42 -5.37 -23.56
C ASN A 141 -12.95 -4.41 -22.46
N ARG A 142 -12.35 -4.92 -21.36
CA ARG A 142 -11.79 -4.09 -20.28
C ARG A 142 -10.28 -3.81 -20.44
N PHE A 143 -9.60 -4.52 -21.33
CA PHE A 143 -8.17 -4.37 -21.60
C PHE A 143 -7.86 -3.76 -22.98
N GLN A 144 -8.88 -3.21 -23.65
CA GLN A 144 -8.76 -2.42 -24.87
C GLN A 144 -9.04 -0.95 -24.56
#